data_AF-A0A7W8BTP7-F1
#
_entry.id   AF-A0A7W8BTP7-F1
#
_cell.length_a   1.000
_cell.length_b   1.000
_cell.length_c   1.000
_cell.angle_alpha   90.00
_cell.angle_beta   90.00
_cell.angle_gamma   90.00
#
_symmetry.space_group_name_H-M   'P 1'
#
loop_
_entity.id
_entity.type
_entity.pdbx_description
1 polymer ?
#
loop_
_entity_poly.entity_id
_entity_poly.type
_entity_poly.pdbx_seq_one_letter_code
_entity_poly.pdbx_strand_id
1 'polypeptide(L)'
;MTTPVVSIAHHSGFGHTAVLAEAVRAGAADTGAEMHLSLGVSTGAAAQTNVDEGPDAVHKAGIATAEHLGRRVARTAEVFLRGRSAVAA
;
A
#
# COMPACT_ATOMS: atom_id res chain seq x y z
N MET A 1 15.49 2.53 16.25
CA MET A 1 15.20 3.02 14.89
C MET A 1 13.69 2.96 14.73
N THR A 2 13.05 4.04 14.30
CA THR A 2 11.59 4.06 14.16
C THR A 2 11.17 3.25 12.94
N THR A 3 10.38 2.22 13.15
CA THR A 3 9.72 1.45 12.09
C THR A 3 8.80 2.38 11.29
N PRO A 4 8.82 2.34 9.94
CA PRO A 4 7.87 3.10 9.13
C PRO A 4 6.45 2.61 9.38
N VAL A 5 5.52 3.55 9.62
CA VAL A 5 4.08 3.28 9.69
C VAL A 5 3.43 3.77 8.40
N VAL A 6 2.75 2.89 7.68
CA VAL A 6 2.08 3.22 6.40
C VAL A 6 0.61 2.83 6.47
N SER A 7 -0.25 3.79 6.14
CA SER A 7 -1.70 3.56 6.01
C SER A 7 -2.08 3.41 4.54
N ILE A 8 -2.83 2.36 4.22
CA ILE A 8 -3.41 2.15 2.89
C ILE A 8 -4.91 2.36 2.99
N ALA A 9 -5.42 3.30 2.21
CA ALA A 9 -6.83 3.61 2.16
C ALA A 9 -7.40 3.25 0.78
N HIS A 10 -8.50 2.50 0.74
CA HIS A 10 -9.11 2.06 -0.51
C HIS A 10 -10.65 2.00 -0.41
N HIS A 11 -11.28 1.92 -1.58
CA HIS A 11 -12.68 1.55 -1.73
C HIS A 11 -12.77 0.39 -2.71
N SER A 12 -13.67 -0.55 -2.45
CA SER A 12 -13.92 -1.67 -3.34
C SER A 12 -15.39 -2.02 -3.30
N GLY A 13 -16.08 -1.89 -4.43
CA GLY A 13 -17.47 -2.32 -4.57
C GLY A 13 -17.56 -3.83 -4.68
N PHE A 14 -16.90 -4.40 -5.69
CA PHE A 14 -17.00 -5.82 -6.03
C PHE A 14 -15.79 -6.67 -5.60
N GLY A 15 -14.73 -6.06 -5.04
CA GLY A 15 -13.61 -6.78 -4.43
C GLY A 15 -12.29 -6.77 -5.21
N HIS A 16 -12.27 -6.39 -6.50
CA HIS A 16 -11.01 -6.28 -7.27
C HIS A 16 -9.99 -5.36 -6.57
N THR A 17 -10.40 -4.14 -6.20
CA THR A 17 -9.52 -3.19 -5.51
C THR A 17 -9.00 -3.71 -4.17
N ALA A 18 -9.80 -4.49 -3.44
CA ALA A 18 -9.40 -5.06 -2.15
C ALA A 18 -8.21 -6.02 -2.30
N VAL A 19 -8.20 -6.84 -3.37
CA VAL A 19 -7.07 -7.75 -3.67
C VAL A 19 -5.80 -6.96 -3.93
N LEU A 20 -5.89 -5.86 -4.69
CA LEU A 20 -4.72 -5.04 -4.99
C LEU A 20 -4.25 -4.24 -3.77
N ALA A 21 -5.15 -3.74 -2.93
CA ALA A 21 -4.79 -3.08 -1.67
C ALA A 21 -4.05 -4.03 -0.72
N GLU A 22 -4.49 -5.29 -0.65
CA GLU A 22 -3.83 -6.32 0.15
C GLU A 22 -2.43 -6.66 -0.42
N ALA A 23 -2.28 -6.71 -1.74
CA ALA A 23 -0.98 -6.88 -2.38
C ALA A 23 -0.02 -5.71 -2.06
N VAL A 24 -0.50 -4.46 -2.05
CA VAL A 24 0.31 -3.31 -1.58
C VAL A 24 0.72 -3.51 -0.12
N ARG A 25 -0.22 -3.93 0.74
CA ARG A 25 0.05 -4.17 2.18
C ARG A 25 1.12 -5.24 2.37
N ALA A 26 1.02 -6.35 1.64
CA ALA A 26 2.00 -7.44 1.67
C ALA A 26 3.40 -6.94 1.28
N GLY A 27 3.50 -6.21 0.16
CA GLY A 27 4.77 -5.65 -0.27
C GLY A 27 5.39 -4.66 0.74
N ALA A 28 4.57 -3.83 1.39
CA ALA A 28 5.07 -2.93 2.42
C ALA A 28 5.51 -3.69 3.70
N ALA A 29 4.77 -4.73 4.10
CA ALA A 29 5.10 -5.56 5.25
C ALA A 29 6.44 -6.32 5.09
N ASP A 30 6.78 -6.73 3.86
CA ASP A 30 8.06 -7.40 3.56
C ASP A 30 9.30 -6.56 3.89
N THR A 31 9.17 -5.23 4.02
CA THR A 31 10.27 -4.36 4.44
C THR A 31 10.31 -4.14 5.96
N GLY A 32 9.42 -4.80 6.72
CA GLY A 32 9.27 -4.61 8.16
C GLY A 32 8.47 -3.37 8.56
N ALA A 33 7.74 -2.72 7.63
CA ALA A 33 6.88 -1.58 7.96
C ALA A 33 5.62 -2.03 8.71
N GLU A 34 5.15 -1.19 9.64
CA GLU A 34 3.87 -1.36 10.30
C GLU A 34 2.75 -0.86 9.40
N MET A 35 1.68 -1.65 9.25
CA MET A 35 0.65 -1.42 8.25
C MET A 35 -0.74 -1.27 8.88
N HIS A 36 -1.48 -0.27 8.43
CA HIS A 36 -2.91 -0.12 8.74
C HIS A 36 -3.72 -0.07 7.45
N LEU A 37 -4.76 -0.91 7.34
CA LEU A 37 -5.68 -0.95 6.21
C LEU A 37 -7.00 -0.31 6.61
N SER A 38 -7.44 0.72 5.89
CA SER A 38 -8.71 1.40 6.17
C SER A 38 -9.63 1.36 4.95
N LEU A 39 -10.87 0.94 5.18
CA LEU A 39 -11.95 1.00 4.20
C LEU A 39 -12.59 2.40 4.25
N GLY A 40 -12.88 3.00 3.08
CA GLY A 40 -13.74 4.19 3.01
C GLY A 40 -13.21 5.41 2.26
N VAL A 41 -12.40 5.25 1.21
CA VAL A 41 -11.99 6.37 0.36
C VAL A 41 -12.71 6.35 -0.98
N SER A 42 -13.70 7.23 -1.17
CA SER A 42 -14.43 7.37 -2.43
C SER A 42 -13.66 8.20 -3.48
N THR A 43 -12.72 9.07 -3.07
CA THR A 43 -11.88 9.86 -3.97
C THR A 43 -10.60 10.33 -3.26
N GLY A 44 -9.42 10.10 -3.87
CA GLY A 44 -8.12 10.66 -3.43
C GLY A 44 -7.01 9.61 -3.32
N ALA A 45 -5.80 9.93 -3.84
CA ALA A 45 -4.50 9.22 -3.73
C ALA A 45 -4.53 7.68 -3.51
N ALA A 46 -5.47 6.98 -4.15
CA ALA A 46 -5.66 5.54 -4.07
C ALA A 46 -5.30 4.91 -5.41
N ALA A 47 -4.83 3.66 -5.38
CA ALA A 47 -4.66 2.88 -6.61
C ALA A 47 -6.03 2.73 -7.28
N GLN A 48 -6.16 3.24 -8.50
CA GLN A 48 -7.41 3.16 -9.26
C GLN A 48 -7.46 1.82 -9.99
N THR A 49 -8.52 1.06 -9.77
CA THR A 49 -8.74 -0.26 -10.37
C THR A 49 -10.19 -0.33 -10.85
N ASN A 50 -10.54 -1.33 -11.66
CA ASN A 50 -11.92 -1.53 -12.08
C ASN A 50 -12.79 -1.83 -10.85
N VAL A 51 -13.64 -0.90 -10.45
CA VAL A 51 -14.43 -1.02 -9.22
C VAL A 51 -15.57 -2.03 -9.38
N ASP A 52 -16.06 -2.21 -10.62
CA ASP A 52 -17.18 -3.06 -11.02
C ASP A 52 -16.80 -4.55 -11.21
N GLU A 53 -15.53 -4.88 -11.03
CA GLU A 53 -15.03 -6.24 -11.22
C GLU A 53 -14.81 -6.97 -9.89
N GLY A 54 -15.04 -8.28 -9.91
CA GLY A 54 -14.78 -9.17 -8.80
C GLY A 54 -13.29 -9.53 -8.62
N PRO A 55 -12.92 -10.17 -7.50
CA PRO A 55 -11.55 -10.60 -7.22
C PRO A 55 -10.94 -11.50 -8.31
N ASP A 56 -11.75 -12.32 -8.96
CA ASP A 56 -11.30 -13.26 -9.99
C ASP A 56 -10.78 -12.58 -11.27
N ALA A 57 -11.13 -11.30 -11.47
CA ALA A 57 -10.65 -10.51 -12.61
C ALA A 57 -9.24 -9.93 -12.38
N VAL A 58 -8.68 -10.03 -11.17
CA VAL A 58 -7.38 -9.43 -10.86
C VAL A 58 -6.26 -10.17 -11.58
N HIS A 59 -5.58 -9.47 -12.48
CA HIS A 59 -4.44 -10.05 -13.20
C HIS A 59 -3.21 -10.18 -12.29
N LYS A 60 -2.46 -11.28 -12.43
CA LYS A 60 -1.25 -11.56 -11.61
C LYS A 60 -0.20 -10.46 -11.70
N ALA A 61 -0.02 -9.85 -12.88
CA ALA A 61 0.91 -8.73 -13.02
C ALA A 61 0.46 -7.49 -12.23
N GLY A 62 -0.85 -7.30 -12.04
CA GLY A 62 -1.41 -6.26 -11.18
C GLY A 62 -1.04 -6.49 -9.71
N ILE A 63 -1.17 -7.74 -9.23
CA ILE A 63 -0.74 -8.14 -7.87
C ILE A 63 0.75 -7.85 -7.67
N ALA A 64 1.60 -8.33 -8.57
CA ALA A 64 3.05 -8.12 -8.47
C ALA A 64 3.44 -6.62 -8.51
N THR A 65 2.71 -5.82 -9.30
CA THR A 65 2.90 -4.37 -9.37
C THR A 65 2.49 -3.70 -8.05
N ALA A 66 1.37 -4.11 -7.47
CA ALA A 66 0.90 -3.61 -6.18
C ALA A 66 1.87 -3.94 -5.04
N GLU A 67 2.39 -5.17 -4.98
CA GLU A 67 3.45 -5.54 -4.04
C GLU A 67 4.72 -4.68 -4.22
N HIS A 68 5.12 -4.45 -5.47
CA HIS A 68 6.27 -3.60 -5.75
C HIS A 68 6.05 -2.15 -5.30
N LEU A 69 4.84 -1.62 -5.52
CA LEU A 69 4.45 -0.30 -5.02
C LEU A 69 4.55 -0.23 -3.49
N GLY A 70 4.00 -1.22 -2.77
CA GLY A 70 4.08 -1.32 -1.32
C GLY A 70 5.52 -1.25 -0.80
N ARG A 71 6.42 -2.04 -1.39
CA ARG A 71 7.86 -2.02 -1.07
C ARG A 71 8.48 -0.64 -1.27
N ARG A 72 8.15 0.07 -2.36
CA ARG A 72 8.71 1.39 -2.66
C ARG A 72 8.22 2.46 -1.70
N VAL A 73 6.94 2.43 -1.33
CA VAL A 73 6.37 3.36 -0.34
C VAL A 73 7.07 3.19 1.00
N ALA A 74 7.19 1.96 1.49
CA ALA A 74 7.83 1.67 2.77
C ALA A 74 9.31 2.10 2.81
N ARG A 75 10.07 1.80 1.74
CA ARG A 75 11.48 2.26 1.61
C ARG A 75 11.61 3.78 1.59
N THR A 76 10.69 4.48 0.93
CA THR A 76 10.69 5.95 0.91
C THR A 76 10.42 6.52 2.30
N ALA A 77 9.43 5.95 3.01
CA ALA A 77 9.13 6.36 4.38
C ALA A 77 10.33 6.13 5.32
N GLU A 78 11.07 5.03 5.13
CA GLU A 78 12.30 4.76 5.86
C GLU A 78 13.37 5.85 5.63
N VAL A 79 13.58 6.27 4.37
CA VAL A 79 14.52 7.36 4.04
C VAL A 79 14.14 8.66 4.77
N PHE A 80 12.85 9.01 4.80
CA PHE A 80 12.39 10.19 5.54
C PHE A 80 12.65 10.08 7.03
N LEU A 81 12.35 8.93 7.66
CA LEU A 81 12.57 8.73 9.09
C LEU A 81 14.06 8.83 9.45
N ARG A 82 14.93 8.20 8.65
CA ARG A 82 16.39 8.30 8.81
C ARG A 82 16.88 9.74 8.66
N GLY A 83 16.39 10.46 7.65
CA GLY A 83 16.72 11.87 7.42
C GLY A 83 16.33 12.77 8.60
N ARG A 84 15.11 12.61 9.15
CA ARG A 84 14.68 13.37 10.34
C ARG A 84 15.57 13.09 11.55
N SER A 85 15.94 11.83 11.78
CA SER A 85 16.84 11.47 12.89
C SER A 85 18.24 12.07 12.72
N ALA A 86 18.74 12.15 11.49
CA ALA A 86 20.06 12.74 11.20
C ALA A 86 20.10 14.26 11.41
N VAL A 87 18.99 14.96 11.17
CA VAL A 87 18.90 16.42 11.39
C VAL A 87 18.68 16.78 12.87
N ALA A 88 18.17 15.84 13.67
CA ALA A 88 17.86 16.05 15.09
C ALA A 88 19.03 15.68 16.04
N ALA A 89 20.13 15.12 15.52
CA ALA A 89 21.34 14.75 16.27
C ALA A 89 22.39 15.85 16.17
#